data_AF-A0A4R6IS63-F1
#
_entry.id   AF-A0A4R6IS63-F1
#
_cell.length_a   1.000
_cell.length_b   1.000
_cell.length_c   1.000
_cell.angle_alpha   90.00
_cell.angle_beta   90.00
_cell.angle_gamma   90.00
#
_symmetry.space_group_name_H-M   'P 1'
#
loop_
_entity.id
_entity.type
_entity.pdbx_description
1 polymer ?
#
loop_
_entity_poly.entity_id
_entity_poly.type
_entity_poly.pdbx_seq_one_letter_code
_entity_poly.pdbx_strand_id
1 'polypeptide(L)'
;MRNNAIPYSFIAGDSFGSNSQIVIGGLVECLGWLYLCRRQLLLLSFKSNKDCMKKLLMAALTLFAVNMLNAQPPVVPAEAGAKFGKAITADNAVSIEEFVKVMATKEEGKPHDAKIVGVVTEVCQKEGCWIKVQSPNGNMMVKMKDHKFAVPVVLNGKKIVIDGVATQTTTSVKQLRHFAEDAGKSKEEIAKITEPKKEIVIQAAGILVL
;
A
#
# COMPACT_ATOMS: atom_id res chain seq x y z
N MET A 1 -53.76 -12.92 23.34
CA MET A 1 -54.88 -13.01 24.30
C MET A 1 -54.90 -11.73 25.11
N ARG A 2 -56.07 -11.08 25.17
CA ARG A 2 -56.44 -10.03 26.12
C ARG A 2 -55.63 -8.72 26.01
N ASN A 3 -56.22 -7.55 26.12
CA ASN A 3 -57.61 -7.10 26.20
C ASN A 3 -57.48 -5.57 26.35
N ASN A 4 -58.49 -4.85 25.85
CA ASN A 4 -59.15 -3.73 26.52
C ASN A 4 -58.31 -2.53 27.00
N ALA A 5 -58.83 -1.32 27.05
CA ALA A 5 -60.09 -0.68 26.70
C ALA A 5 -59.77 0.80 26.99
N ILE A 6 -60.02 1.74 26.07
CA ILE A 6 -61.16 2.68 26.08
C ILE A 6 -61.75 3.01 27.48
N PRO A 7 -62.45 4.14 27.65
CA PRO A 7 -62.36 5.46 27.01
C PRO A 7 -62.55 6.58 28.09
N TYR A 8 -62.54 7.85 27.72
CA TYR A 8 -63.72 8.68 27.96
C TYR A 8 -63.61 9.99 27.17
N SER A 9 -64.41 10.04 26.12
CA SER A 9 -64.79 11.24 25.40
C SER A 9 -65.88 11.97 26.18
N PHE A 10 -66.24 13.17 25.69
CA PHE A 10 -67.59 13.77 25.78
C PHE A 10 -67.93 14.48 27.12
N ILE A 11 -68.58 15.64 27.24
CA ILE A 11 -69.34 16.63 26.43
C ILE A 11 -69.10 17.97 27.17
N ALA A 12 -68.96 19.16 26.56
CA ALA A 12 -70.03 20.08 26.15
C ALA A 12 -69.34 21.39 25.73
N GLY A 13 -69.68 22.00 24.59
CA GLY A 13 -70.84 22.90 24.49
C GLY A 13 -70.30 24.34 24.52
N ASP A 14 -69.97 24.89 23.36
CA ASP A 14 -70.85 25.77 22.57
C ASP A 14 -71.00 27.16 23.19
N SER A 15 -70.52 28.17 22.45
CA SER A 15 -71.34 29.31 21.97
C SER A 15 -70.56 30.62 21.92
N PHE A 16 -70.61 31.26 20.73
CA PHE A 16 -70.73 32.71 20.47
C PHE A 16 -69.82 33.67 21.27
N GLY A 17 -69.04 34.58 20.68
CA GLY A 17 -69.15 35.23 19.39
C GLY A 17 -68.51 36.63 19.49
N SER A 18 -67.97 37.06 18.36
CA SER A 18 -67.65 38.43 17.93
C SER A 18 -66.77 39.39 18.77
N ASN A 19 -65.74 39.82 18.03
CA ASN A 19 -65.27 41.20 17.84
C ASN A 19 -64.27 41.83 18.83
N SER A 20 -63.04 41.90 18.32
CA SER A 20 -62.37 43.18 18.02
C SER A 20 -62.16 44.12 19.20
N GLN A 21 -61.05 43.93 19.92
CA GLN A 21 -60.01 44.96 20.11
C GLN A 21 -58.66 44.24 20.21
N ILE A 22 -57.80 44.21 19.20
CA ILE A 22 -57.06 45.31 18.57
C ILE A 22 -56.20 46.05 19.60
N VAL A 23 -54.91 45.67 19.59
CA VAL A 23 -53.72 46.56 19.64
C VAL A 23 -53.65 47.39 20.93
N ILE A 24 -52.78 47.12 21.89
CA ILE A 24 -51.42 47.72 21.97
C ILE A 24 -50.55 46.95 23.03
N GLY A 25 -51.02 45.83 23.60
CA GLY A 25 -50.30 45.12 24.69
C GLY A 25 -49.18 44.14 24.25
N GLY A 26 -49.25 43.58 23.03
CA GLY A 26 -48.42 42.43 22.64
C GLY A 26 -46.98 42.72 22.22
N LEU A 27 -46.61 43.99 21.97
CA LEU A 27 -45.27 44.30 21.46
C LEU A 27 -44.20 44.46 22.57
N VAL A 28 -44.61 44.70 23.82
CA VAL A 28 -43.69 44.91 24.95
C VAL A 28 -43.33 43.59 25.64
N GLU A 29 -44.22 42.59 25.62
CA GLU A 29 -43.95 41.25 26.18
C GLU A 29 -43.01 40.42 25.28
N CYS A 30 -43.03 40.65 23.97
CA CYS A 30 -42.21 39.90 23.00
C CYS A 30 -40.71 40.23 23.12
N LEU A 31 -40.36 41.48 23.44
CA LEU A 31 -38.97 41.89 23.67
C LEU A 31 -38.42 41.41 25.03
N GLY A 32 -39.28 41.28 26.05
CA GLY A 32 -38.91 40.72 27.35
C GLY A 32 -38.54 39.24 27.28
N TRP A 33 -39.29 38.44 26.51
CA TRP A 33 -39.00 37.02 26.29
C TRP A 33 -37.74 36.79 25.43
N LEU A 34 -37.46 37.65 24.46
CA LEU A 34 -36.19 37.58 23.69
C LEU A 34 -34.96 37.90 24.56
N TYR A 35 -35.07 38.84 25.51
CA TYR A 35 -33.97 39.16 26.42
C TYR A 35 -33.72 38.05 27.47
N LEU A 36 -34.78 37.42 27.98
CA LEU A 36 -34.66 36.28 28.91
C LEU A 36 -34.15 35.02 28.19
N CYS A 37 -34.54 34.77 26.93
CA CYS A 37 -34.03 33.67 26.13
C CYS A 37 -32.54 33.86 25.76
N ARG A 38 -32.10 35.09 25.50
CA ARG A 38 -30.68 35.40 25.22
C ARG A 38 -29.79 35.29 26.46
N ARG A 39 -30.32 35.53 27.66
CA ARG A 39 -29.58 35.37 28.93
C ARG A 39 -29.53 33.92 29.41
N GLN A 40 -30.53 33.10 29.08
CA GLN A 40 -30.51 31.65 29.36
C GLN A 40 -29.60 30.87 28.39
N LEU A 41 -29.41 31.37 27.15
CA LEU A 41 -28.49 30.74 26.19
C LEU A 41 -26.99 31.04 26.45
N LEU A 42 -26.67 32.05 27.27
CA LEU A 42 -25.28 32.44 27.57
C LEU A 42 -24.71 31.82 28.86
N LEU A 43 -25.50 30.99 29.56
CA LEU A 43 -25.07 30.27 30.78
C LEU A 43 -25.08 28.74 30.64
N LEU A 44 -25.14 28.20 29.43
CA LEU A 44 -24.51 26.89 29.16
C LEU A 44 -23.01 27.10 28.97
N SER A 45 -22.43 27.51 30.10
CA SER A 45 -21.01 27.57 30.36
C SER A 45 -20.39 26.25 29.93
N PHE A 46 -19.54 26.31 28.91
CA PHE A 46 -18.51 25.32 28.64
C PHE A 46 -17.59 25.28 29.87
N LYS A 47 -18.02 24.57 30.91
CA LYS A 47 -17.15 24.24 32.04
C LYS A 47 -16.19 23.17 31.52
N SER A 48 -15.09 23.64 30.94
CA SER A 48 -13.95 22.84 30.54
C SER A 48 -13.34 22.19 31.78
N ASN A 49 -13.96 21.08 32.23
CA ASN A 49 -13.37 20.19 33.20
C ASN A 49 -12.20 19.50 32.49
N LYS A 50 -10.97 19.89 32.82
CA LYS A 50 -9.73 19.30 32.27
C LYS A 50 -9.72 17.77 32.34
N ASP A 51 -10.44 17.19 33.31
CA ASP A 51 -10.62 15.74 33.46
C ASP A 51 -11.52 15.12 32.38
N CYS A 52 -12.54 15.84 31.91
CA CYS A 52 -13.40 15.41 30.80
C CYS A 52 -12.62 15.44 29.48
N MET A 53 -11.83 16.48 29.25
CA MET A 53 -10.98 16.60 28.07
C MET A 53 -9.86 15.55 28.05
N LYS A 54 -9.26 15.21 29.21
CA LYS A 54 -8.24 14.15 29.32
C LYS A 54 -8.82 12.75 29.12
N LYS A 55 -10.04 12.49 29.61
CA LYS A 55 -10.78 11.24 29.35
C LYS A 55 -11.20 11.12 27.88
N LEU A 56 -11.62 12.21 27.27
CA LEU A 56 -11.93 12.26 25.84
C LEU A 56 -10.67 12.01 24.98
N LEU A 57 -9.53 12.61 25.36
CA LEU A 57 -8.25 12.41 24.68
C LEU A 57 -7.72 10.98 24.84
N MET A 58 -7.83 10.39 26.04
CA MET A 58 -7.49 8.98 26.28
C MET A 58 -8.38 8.03 25.49
N ALA A 59 -9.70 8.28 25.45
CA ALA A 59 -10.64 7.47 24.68
C ALA A 59 -10.36 7.55 23.16
N ALA A 60 -10.03 8.75 22.65
CA ALA A 60 -9.63 8.94 21.26
C ALA A 60 -8.30 8.23 20.93
N LEU A 61 -7.32 8.25 21.84
CA LEU A 61 -6.05 7.54 21.66
C LEU A 61 -6.23 6.02 21.63
N THR A 62 -7.10 5.49 22.49
CA THR A 62 -7.41 4.04 22.52
C THR A 62 -8.16 3.60 21.26
N LEU A 63 -9.09 4.43 20.74
CA LEU A 63 -9.78 4.15 19.48
C LEU A 63 -8.84 4.19 18.28
N PHE A 64 -7.85 5.09 18.27
CA PHE A 64 -6.85 5.18 17.20
C PHE A 64 -5.89 3.98 17.22
N ALA A 65 -5.47 3.52 18.41
CA ALA A 65 -4.59 2.36 18.56
C ALA A 65 -5.24 1.04 18.08
N VAL A 66 -6.55 0.86 18.30
CA VAL A 66 -7.28 -0.33 17.82
C VAL A 66 -7.37 -0.36 16.28
N ASN A 67 -7.45 0.79 15.62
CA ASN A 67 -7.47 0.85 14.16
C ASN A 67 -6.11 0.51 13.52
N MET A 68 -4.99 0.67 14.24
CA MET A 68 -3.66 0.28 13.74
C MET A 68 -3.41 -1.24 13.77
N LEU A 69 -4.16 -2.01 14.58
CA LEU A 69 -4.03 -3.47 14.66
C LEU A 69 -4.61 -4.21 13.44
N ASN A 70 -5.49 -3.58 12.66
CA ASN A 70 -6.06 -4.16 11.43
C ASN A 70 -5.30 -3.78 10.14
N ALA A 71 -4.18 -3.04 10.24
CA ALA A 71 -3.36 -2.64 9.11
C ALA A 71 -2.21 -3.65 8.83
N GLN A 72 -2.46 -4.95 9.01
CA GLN A 72 -1.51 -5.95 8.53
C GLN A 72 -1.62 -6.02 7.00
N PRO A 73 -0.52 -5.81 6.25
CA PRO A 73 -0.57 -5.97 4.80
C PRO A 73 -0.98 -7.41 4.47
N PRO A 74 -1.89 -7.63 3.51
CA PRO A 74 -2.30 -8.96 3.11
C PRO A 74 -1.04 -9.73 2.70
N VAL A 75 -0.72 -10.78 3.46
CA VAL A 75 0.36 -11.70 3.13
C VAL A 75 -0.13 -12.50 1.93
N VAL A 76 0.08 -11.99 0.71
CA VAL A 76 -0.25 -12.72 -0.52
C VAL A 76 0.58 -14.00 -0.48
N PRO A 77 -0.03 -15.18 -0.28
CA PRO A 77 0.74 -16.40 -0.20
C PRO A 77 1.25 -16.68 -1.61
N ALA A 78 2.57 -16.71 -1.77
CA ALA A 78 3.20 -17.19 -2.98
C ALA A 78 3.16 -18.73 -3.00
N GLU A 79 1.95 -19.26 -3.12
CA GLU A 79 1.65 -20.66 -3.36
C GLU A 79 2.22 -21.08 -4.73
N ALA A 80 2.50 -22.38 -4.88
CA ALA A 80 2.83 -22.94 -6.19
C ALA A 80 1.70 -22.62 -7.19
N GLY A 81 2.06 -22.10 -8.36
CA GLY A 81 1.10 -21.62 -9.37
C GLY A 81 0.76 -20.14 -9.29
N ALA A 82 1.28 -19.39 -8.31
CA ALA A 82 1.12 -17.94 -8.26
C ALA A 82 1.75 -17.27 -9.51
N LYS A 83 0.99 -16.37 -10.15
CA LYS A 83 1.40 -15.64 -11.35
C LYS A 83 1.49 -14.15 -11.05
N PHE A 84 2.58 -13.53 -11.47
CA PHE A 84 2.82 -12.09 -11.35
C PHE A 84 3.09 -11.48 -12.71
N GLY A 85 2.50 -10.31 -12.98
CA GLY A 85 2.64 -9.64 -14.27
C GLY A 85 1.85 -10.33 -15.38
N LYS A 86 2.46 -10.49 -16.56
CA LYS A 86 1.84 -11.18 -17.70
C LYS A 86 1.58 -12.65 -17.34
N ALA A 87 0.42 -13.18 -17.75
CA ALA A 87 0.14 -14.60 -17.64
C ALA A 87 1.11 -15.40 -18.51
N ILE A 88 1.89 -16.29 -17.89
CA ILE A 88 2.90 -17.12 -18.53
C ILE A 88 2.70 -18.60 -18.18
N THR A 89 3.26 -19.48 -19.00
CA THR A 89 3.32 -20.93 -18.77
C THR A 89 4.77 -21.38 -18.59
N ALA A 90 4.96 -22.52 -17.94
CA ALA A 90 6.27 -23.13 -17.73
C ALA A 90 6.87 -23.75 -19.02
N ASP A 91 6.11 -23.77 -20.11
CA ASP A 91 6.52 -24.40 -21.37
C ASP A 91 7.71 -23.66 -22.00
N ASN A 92 8.68 -24.43 -22.50
CA ASN A 92 9.91 -23.95 -23.14
C ASN A 92 10.83 -23.13 -22.23
N ALA A 93 10.71 -23.26 -20.90
CA ALA A 93 11.62 -22.60 -19.98
C ALA A 93 12.96 -23.36 -19.91
N VAL A 94 14.07 -22.66 -20.17
CA VAL A 94 15.41 -23.24 -20.12
C VAL A 94 16.01 -23.12 -18.72
N SER A 95 16.99 -23.96 -18.41
CA SER A 95 17.76 -23.80 -17.17
C SER A 95 18.61 -22.52 -17.23
N ILE A 96 18.93 -21.96 -16.07
CA ILE A 96 19.82 -20.78 -16.00
C ILE A 96 21.20 -21.08 -16.58
N GLU A 97 21.71 -22.30 -16.39
CA GLU A 97 23.02 -22.71 -16.90
C GLU A 97 23.04 -22.71 -18.43
N GLU A 98 22.01 -23.26 -19.08
CA GLU A 98 21.85 -23.22 -20.53
C GLU A 98 21.67 -21.79 -21.01
N PHE A 99 20.84 -21.00 -20.31
CA PHE A 99 20.59 -19.62 -20.65
C PHE A 99 21.87 -18.76 -20.65
N VAL A 100 22.71 -18.92 -19.63
CA VAL A 100 23.99 -18.21 -19.54
C VAL A 100 24.92 -18.59 -20.70
N LYS A 101 24.95 -19.87 -21.10
CA LYS A 101 25.72 -20.32 -22.29
C LYS A 101 25.18 -19.71 -23.58
N VAL A 102 23.85 -19.66 -23.74
CA VAL A 102 23.23 -19.03 -24.92
C VAL A 102 23.57 -17.55 -24.97
N MET A 103 23.39 -16.82 -23.87
CA MET A 103 23.69 -15.39 -23.79
C MET A 103 25.16 -15.07 -24.06
N ALA A 104 26.09 -15.95 -23.65
CA ALA A 104 27.50 -15.78 -23.95
C ALA A 104 27.84 -15.80 -25.45
N THR A 105 26.97 -16.40 -26.29
CA THR A 105 27.11 -16.38 -27.76
C THR A 105 26.40 -15.21 -28.44
N LYS A 106 25.59 -14.45 -27.69
CA LYS A 106 24.82 -13.33 -28.24
C LYS A 106 25.63 -12.04 -28.21
N GLU A 107 25.23 -11.11 -29.08
CA GLU A 107 25.82 -9.77 -29.13
C GLU A 107 25.46 -8.97 -27.87
N GLU A 108 26.44 -8.22 -27.37
CA GLU A 108 26.25 -7.35 -26.20
C GLU A 108 25.28 -6.20 -26.52
N GLY A 109 24.47 -5.81 -25.53
CA GLY A 109 23.51 -4.71 -25.66
C GLY A 109 22.24 -5.02 -26.46
N LYS A 110 22.15 -6.19 -27.13
CA LYS A 110 20.92 -6.58 -27.84
C LYS A 110 19.90 -7.24 -26.89
N PRO A 111 18.61 -6.86 -26.97
CA PRO A 111 17.55 -7.54 -26.25
C PRO A 111 17.31 -8.93 -26.83
N HIS A 112 17.22 -9.93 -25.95
CA HIS A 112 16.92 -11.31 -26.30
C HIS A 112 15.78 -11.85 -25.43
N ASP A 113 14.87 -12.61 -26.03
CA ASP A 113 13.82 -13.28 -25.28
C ASP A 113 14.42 -14.31 -24.32
N ALA A 114 13.98 -14.25 -23.08
CA ALA A 114 14.50 -15.03 -21.97
C ALA A 114 13.35 -15.67 -21.21
N LYS A 115 13.21 -16.98 -21.35
CA LYS A 115 12.32 -17.78 -20.51
C LYS A 115 13.15 -18.78 -19.71
N ILE A 116 13.32 -18.52 -18.42
CA ILE A 116 14.26 -19.27 -17.57
C ILE A 116 13.58 -19.82 -16.33
N VAL A 117 14.08 -20.97 -15.84
CA VAL A 117 13.69 -21.53 -14.54
C VAL A 117 14.85 -21.36 -13.55
N GLY A 118 14.55 -20.78 -12.40
CA GLY A 118 15.58 -20.46 -11.40
C GLY A 118 15.08 -20.45 -9.96
N VAL A 119 16.02 -20.42 -9.03
CA VAL A 119 15.75 -20.25 -7.60
C VAL A 119 16.05 -18.81 -7.21
N VAL A 120 15.08 -18.15 -6.59
CA VAL A 120 15.24 -16.77 -6.10
C VAL A 120 16.16 -16.78 -4.89
N THR A 121 17.23 -15.99 -4.93
CA THR A 121 18.16 -15.83 -3.81
C THR A 121 17.80 -14.63 -2.93
N GLU A 122 17.30 -13.55 -3.55
CA GLU A 122 16.98 -12.32 -2.82
C GLU A 122 15.87 -11.54 -3.53
N VAL A 123 15.00 -10.89 -2.76
CA VAL A 123 13.94 -9.99 -3.23
C VAL A 123 14.14 -8.63 -2.58
N CYS A 124 13.93 -7.56 -3.34
CA CYS A 124 13.93 -6.20 -2.79
C CYS A 124 12.87 -6.06 -1.70
N GLN A 125 13.29 -5.93 -0.44
CA GLN A 125 12.39 -5.85 0.73
C GLN A 125 11.52 -4.59 0.76
N LYS A 126 11.94 -3.53 0.06
CA LYS A 126 11.24 -2.24 0.07
C LYS A 126 10.00 -2.26 -0.82
N GLU A 127 10.21 -2.53 -2.11
CA GLU A 127 9.18 -2.35 -3.14
C GLU A 127 8.97 -3.61 -3.99
N GLY A 128 9.76 -4.68 -3.80
CA GLY A 128 9.67 -5.86 -4.66
C GLY A 128 9.98 -5.59 -6.13
N CYS A 129 10.69 -4.51 -6.45
CA CYS A 129 10.94 -4.02 -7.81
C CYS A 129 12.01 -4.83 -8.58
N TRP A 130 12.83 -5.59 -7.87
CA TRP A 130 13.82 -6.50 -8.43
C TRP A 130 14.00 -7.73 -7.55
N ILE A 131 14.47 -8.80 -8.18
CA ILE A 131 14.87 -10.05 -7.54
C ILE A 131 16.24 -10.48 -8.05
N LYS A 132 16.95 -11.27 -7.24
CA LYS A 132 18.17 -11.97 -7.63
C LYS A 132 17.87 -13.45 -7.75
N VAL A 133 18.47 -14.07 -8.75
CA VAL A 133 18.29 -15.48 -9.05
C VAL A 133 19.66 -16.15 -9.06
N GLN A 134 19.74 -17.38 -8.52
CA GLN A 134 20.98 -18.14 -8.49
C GLN A 134 21.46 -18.45 -9.91
N SER A 135 22.72 -18.12 -10.21
CA SER A 135 23.37 -18.50 -11.47
C SER A 135 24.78 -19.03 -11.21
N PRO A 136 25.34 -19.85 -12.11
CA PRO A 136 26.67 -20.44 -11.95
C PRO A 136 27.79 -19.40 -11.89
N ASN A 137 27.61 -18.23 -12.53
CA ASN A 137 28.58 -17.13 -12.56
C ASN A 137 28.29 -16.06 -11.50
N GLY A 138 27.44 -16.37 -10.51
CA GLY A 138 26.97 -15.44 -9.49
C GLY A 138 25.50 -15.05 -9.67
N ASN A 139 24.96 -14.26 -8.75
CA ASN A 139 23.55 -13.88 -8.73
C ASN A 139 23.18 -13.03 -9.96
N MET A 140 22.18 -13.48 -10.73
CA MET A 140 21.63 -12.74 -11.86
C MET A 140 20.52 -11.79 -11.39
N MET A 141 20.55 -10.55 -11.87
CA MET A 141 19.56 -9.55 -11.49
C MET A 141 18.38 -9.55 -12.46
N VAL A 142 17.17 -9.66 -11.90
CA VAL A 142 15.91 -9.63 -12.66
C VAL A 142 15.08 -8.45 -12.15
N LYS A 143 14.78 -7.52 -13.05
CA LYS A 143 13.98 -6.33 -12.79
C LYS A 143 12.59 -6.53 -13.39
N MET A 144 11.56 -6.00 -12.73
CA MET A 144 10.21 -6.06 -13.27
C MET A 144 10.07 -5.06 -14.41
N LYS A 145 9.50 -5.49 -15.54
CA LYS A 145 9.34 -4.63 -16.73
C LYS A 145 8.44 -3.44 -16.40
N ASP A 146 8.96 -2.25 -16.65
CA ASP A 146 8.29 -0.96 -16.42
C ASP A 146 7.79 -0.75 -14.97
N HIS A 147 8.30 -1.49 -14.00
CA HIS A 147 7.78 -1.50 -12.61
C HIS A 147 6.27 -1.77 -12.52
N LYS A 148 5.70 -2.46 -13.53
CA LYS A 148 4.25 -2.70 -13.64
C LYS A 148 3.70 -3.64 -12.59
N PHE A 149 4.56 -4.40 -11.92
CA PHE A 149 4.18 -5.34 -10.88
C PHE A 149 5.32 -5.49 -9.86
N ALA A 150 4.94 -5.80 -8.63
CA ALA A 150 5.84 -6.12 -7.54
C ALA A 150 5.63 -7.57 -7.11
N VAL A 151 6.68 -8.18 -6.59
CA VAL A 151 6.62 -9.54 -6.05
C VAL A 151 6.84 -9.54 -4.55
N PRO A 152 6.18 -10.44 -3.81
CA PRO A 152 6.31 -10.47 -2.36
C PRO A 152 7.66 -11.08 -1.93
N VAL A 153 8.18 -10.63 -0.79
CA VAL A 153 9.48 -11.07 -0.24
C VAL A 153 9.50 -12.58 0.07
N VAL A 154 8.33 -13.20 0.24
CA VAL A 154 8.17 -14.65 0.47
C VAL A 154 8.62 -15.51 -0.72
N LEU A 155 8.98 -14.90 -1.87
CA LEU A 155 9.59 -15.62 -2.99
C LEU A 155 11.04 -16.05 -2.74
N ASN A 156 11.72 -15.51 -1.73
CA ASN A 156 13.08 -15.92 -1.38
C ASN A 156 13.16 -17.44 -1.16
N GLY A 157 14.08 -18.10 -1.87
CA GLY A 157 14.28 -19.54 -1.82
C GLY A 157 13.29 -20.37 -2.65
N LYS A 158 12.30 -19.74 -3.30
CA LYS A 158 11.34 -20.45 -4.16
C LYS A 158 11.87 -20.61 -5.58
N LYS A 159 11.41 -21.68 -6.24
CA LYS A 159 11.67 -21.93 -7.65
C LYS A 159 10.62 -21.21 -8.48
N ILE A 160 11.05 -20.45 -9.49
CA ILE A 160 10.17 -19.65 -10.34
C ILE A 160 10.55 -19.81 -11.81
N VAL A 161 9.57 -19.64 -12.68
CA VAL A 161 9.74 -19.40 -14.11
C VAL A 161 9.64 -17.90 -14.35
N ILE A 162 10.62 -17.35 -15.06
CA ILE A 162 10.68 -15.95 -15.43
C ILE A 162 10.58 -15.89 -16.96
N ASP A 163 9.68 -15.07 -17.47
CA ASP A 163 9.55 -14.75 -18.89
C ASP A 163 9.79 -13.25 -19.07
N GLY A 164 10.74 -12.89 -19.94
CA GLY A 164 11.18 -11.53 -20.09
C GLY A 164 12.19 -11.32 -21.20
N VAL A 165 12.83 -10.16 -21.17
CA VAL A 165 13.87 -9.77 -22.12
C VAL A 165 15.18 -9.63 -21.37
N ALA A 166 16.19 -10.38 -21.76
CA ALA A 166 17.53 -10.25 -21.22
C ALA A 166 18.39 -9.32 -22.06
N THR A 167 19.30 -8.63 -21.38
CA THR A 167 20.34 -7.81 -21.99
C THR A 167 21.64 -8.08 -21.28
N GLN A 168 22.71 -8.28 -22.05
CA GLN A 168 24.06 -8.44 -21.52
C GLN A 168 24.84 -7.15 -21.72
N THR A 169 25.48 -6.69 -20.65
CA THR A 169 26.34 -5.50 -20.67
C THR A 169 27.70 -5.86 -20.09
N THR A 170 28.75 -5.48 -20.80
CA THR A 170 30.13 -5.59 -20.32
C THR A 170 30.60 -4.23 -19.81
N THR A 171 31.00 -4.18 -18.54
CA THR A 171 31.59 -2.98 -17.95
C THR A 171 33.11 -3.11 -17.95
N SER A 172 33.80 -2.14 -18.54
CA SER A 172 35.26 -2.13 -18.59
C SER A 172 35.89 -1.96 -17.20
N VAL A 173 37.12 -2.45 -17.03
CA VAL A 173 37.89 -2.27 -15.79
C VAL A 173 37.97 -0.80 -15.38
N LYS A 174 38.19 0.10 -16.35
CA LYS A 174 38.26 1.54 -16.10
C LYS A 174 36.97 2.09 -15.48
N GLN A 175 35.81 1.70 -16.03
CA GLN A 175 34.51 2.12 -15.49
C GLN A 175 34.24 1.50 -14.11
N LEU A 176 34.56 0.22 -13.92
CA LEU A 176 34.40 -0.44 -12.62
C LEU A 176 35.26 0.22 -11.53
N ARG A 177 36.48 0.64 -11.86
CA ARG A 177 37.35 1.39 -10.94
C ARG A 177 36.76 2.76 -10.60
N HIS A 178 36.24 3.48 -11.60
CA HIS A 178 35.56 4.75 -11.36
C HIS A 178 34.35 4.59 -10.43
N PHE A 179 33.51 3.57 -10.66
CA PHE A 179 32.38 3.27 -9.77
C PHE A 179 32.83 2.88 -8.35
N ALA A 180 33.98 2.22 -8.20
CA ALA A 180 34.54 1.88 -6.90
C ALA A 180 35.13 3.10 -6.17
N GLU A 181 35.73 4.04 -6.90
CA GLU A 181 36.20 5.33 -6.39
C GLU A 181 35.01 6.18 -5.90
N ASP A 182 33.95 6.29 -6.69
CA ASP A 182 32.72 7.00 -6.32
C ASP A 182 32.02 6.36 -5.12
N ALA A 183 32.09 5.03 -5.00
CA ALA A 183 31.59 4.29 -3.86
C ALA A 183 32.50 4.40 -2.60
N GLY A 184 33.62 5.12 -2.67
CA GLY A 184 34.53 5.34 -1.55
C GLY A 184 35.31 4.11 -1.12
N LYS A 185 35.51 3.12 -2.00
CA LYS A 185 36.28 1.91 -1.69
C LYS A 185 37.77 2.21 -1.52
N SER A 186 38.48 1.34 -0.78
CA SER A 186 39.92 1.50 -0.59
C SER A 186 40.70 1.25 -1.88
N LYS A 187 41.90 1.84 -1.99
CA LYS A 187 42.79 1.65 -3.15
C LYS A 187 43.11 0.18 -3.41
N GLU A 188 43.16 -0.63 -2.35
CA GLU A 188 43.40 -2.07 -2.41
C GLU A 188 42.23 -2.83 -3.05
N GLU A 189 40.99 -2.45 -2.78
CA GLU A 189 39.81 -3.03 -3.42
C GLU A 189 39.69 -2.62 -4.88
N ILE A 190 40.05 -1.37 -5.21
CA ILE A 190 40.08 -0.87 -6.59
C ILE A 190 41.15 -1.60 -7.41
N ALA A 191 42.32 -1.86 -6.81
CA ALA A 191 43.42 -2.60 -7.45
C ALA A 191 43.05 -4.05 -7.76
N LYS A 192 42.17 -4.68 -6.97
CA LYS A 192 41.65 -6.04 -7.23
C LYS A 192 40.74 -6.11 -8.46
N ILE A 193 40.25 -4.98 -8.97
CA ILE A 193 39.47 -4.93 -10.21
C ILE A 193 40.44 -4.97 -11.38
N THR A 194 40.73 -6.17 -11.88
CA THR A 194 41.64 -6.43 -13.01
C THR A 194 40.94 -6.96 -14.25
N GLU A 195 39.71 -7.42 -14.13
CA GLU A 195 38.95 -8.02 -15.22
C GLU A 195 37.64 -7.28 -15.50
N PRO A 196 37.21 -7.20 -16.77
CA PRO A 196 35.92 -6.64 -17.12
C PRO A 196 34.79 -7.51 -16.56
N LYS A 197 33.72 -6.87 -16.09
CA LYS A 197 32.58 -7.58 -15.51
C LYS A 197 31.45 -7.65 -16.53
N LYS A 198 31.02 -8.87 -16.83
CA LYS A 198 29.83 -9.15 -17.63
C LYS A 198 28.63 -9.28 -16.72
N GLU A 199 27.61 -8.47 -16.95
CA GLU A 199 26.37 -8.52 -16.19
C GLU A 199 25.21 -8.82 -17.14
N ILE A 200 24.37 -9.78 -16.75
CA ILE A 200 23.12 -10.10 -17.44
C ILE A 200 21.99 -9.54 -16.59
N VAL A 201 21.19 -8.67 -17.20
CA VAL A 201 20.01 -8.09 -16.58
C VAL A 201 18.79 -8.56 -17.34
N ILE A 202 17.80 -9.10 -16.64
CA ILE A 202 16.54 -9.54 -17.24
C ILE A 202 15.43 -8.59 -16.84
N GLN A 203 14.66 -8.13 -17.82
CA GLN A 203 13.41 -7.42 -17.61
C GLN A 203 12.25 -8.43 -17.69
N ALA A 204 11.75 -8.85 -16.54
CA ALA A 204 10.66 -9.81 -16.45
C ALA A 204 9.32 -9.17 -16.86
N ALA A 205 8.67 -9.75 -17.87
CA ALA A 205 7.30 -9.43 -18.25
C ALA A 205 6.29 -10.22 -17.39
N GLY A 206 6.65 -11.43 -16.97
CA GLY A 206 5.84 -12.27 -16.10
C GLY A 206 6.69 -13.24 -15.28
N ILE A 207 6.15 -13.64 -14.13
CA ILE A 207 6.76 -14.61 -13.21
C ILE A 207 5.71 -15.62 -12.79
N LEU A 208 6.08 -16.90 -12.78
CA LEU A 208 5.26 -18.02 -12.33
C LEU A 208 6.01 -18.76 -11.23
N VAL A 209 5.38 -18.96 -10.08
CA VAL A 209 5.94 -19.75 -8.98
C VAL A 209 5.66 -21.23 -9.25
N LEU A 210 6.69 -22.07 -9.12
CA LEU A 210 6.57 -23.53 -9.23
C LEU A 210 6.31 -24.19 -7.87
#